data_AF-A0A151RXF8-F1
#
_entry.id   AF-A0A151RXF8-F1
#
_cell.length_a   1.000
_cell.length_b   1.000
_cell.length_c   1.000
_cell.angle_alpha   90.00
_cell.angle_beta   90.00
_cell.angle_gamma   90.00
#
_symmetry.space_group_name_H-M   'P 1'
#
loop_
_entity.id
_entity.type
_entity.pdbx_description
1 polymer ?
#
loop_
_entity_poly.entity_id
_entity_poly.type
_entity_poly.pdbx_seq_one_letter_code
_entity_poly.pdbx_strand_id
1 'polypeptide(L)'
;MKLVIMWVSAESCDETVEEAGKKLGQDLDLLFSLHTDNEDGTPLGGSLPPPFIGLCTLRFALARYVDLSNSPHKAALVALAAHTSEPSEADRLKVLSSPQGKDECSKWVVGSQRSLLEVMAEFPSAKPPLGVFLAAVAPHIQPRYYSISSSPSPTPTGRIHKGVCSTWMKNAIPLEKSCDCSWAPVFIRTSNFKLPADHSIPTIMDFIYEDELKHFVEQGALSELIVAFSREGPEKEYSQHKMMDKAANLWNLIS
;
A
#
# COMPACT_ATOMS: atom_id res chain seq x y z
N MET A 1 10.36 -19.29 -16.47
CA MET A 1 9.97 -17.90 -16.13
C MET A 1 10.20 -17.69 -14.64
N LYS A 2 10.97 -16.67 -14.21
CA LYS A 2 11.12 -16.32 -12.79
C LYS A 2 10.09 -15.25 -12.46
N LEU A 3 9.27 -15.46 -11.43
CA LEU A 3 8.42 -14.38 -10.92
C LEU A 3 9.34 -13.38 -10.20
N VAL A 4 9.54 -12.23 -10.83
CA VAL A 4 10.29 -11.12 -10.26
C VAL A 4 9.34 -10.33 -9.38
N ILE A 5 9.65 -10.25 -8.09
CA ILE A 5 8.92 -9.35 -7.20
C ILE A 5 9.54 -7.97 -7.37
N MET A 6 8.74 -7.04 -7.88
CA MET A 6 9.16 -5.68 -8.17
C MET A 6 8.89 -4.78 -6.95
N TRP A 7 9.93 -4.12 -6.43
CA TRP A 7 9.78 -2.96 -5.55
C TRP A 7 9.47 -1.75 -6.42
N VAL A 8 8.36 -1.06 -6.17
CA VAL A 8 8.10 0.26 -6.76
C VAL A 8 8.04 1.30 -5.64
N SER A 9 8.91 2.30 -5.70
CA SER A 9 8.81 3.49 -4.84
C SER A 9 7.86 4.49 -5.51
N ALA A 10 6.62 4.49 -5.04
CA ALA A 10 5.57 5.37 -5.55
C ALA A 10 5.41 6.62 -4.68
N GLU A 11 4.90 7.68 -5.29
CA GLU A 11 4.66 8.99 -4.65
C GLU A 11 3.19 9.14 -4.31
N SER A 12 2.90 9.77 -3.17
CA SER A 12 1.57 10.31 -2.92
C SER A 12 1.23 11.36 -3.98
N CYS A 13 -0.03 11.44 -4.42
CA CYS A 13 -0.43 12.44 -5.41
C CYS A 13 -0.43 13.85 -4.82
N ASP A 14 -0.26 14.86 -5.67
CA ASP A 14 -0.10 16.25 -5.26
C ASP A 14 -1.26 16.75 -4.40
N GLU A 15 -2.49 16.36 -4.69
CA GLU A 15 -3.66 16.80 -3.90
C GLU A 15 -3.59 16.30 -2.45
N THR A 16 -3.10 15.08 -2.24
CA THR A 16 -2.92 14.49 -0.90
C THR A 16 -1.79 15.19 -0.15
N VAL A 17 -0.71 15.55 -0.85
CA VAL A 17 0.42 16.30 -0.28
C VAL A 17 -0.01 17.71 0.11
N GLU A 18 -0.78 18.39 -0.73
CA GLU A 18 -1.34 19.70 -0.45
C GLU A 18 -2.30 19.70 0.73
N GLU A 19 -3.17 18.69 0.82
CA GLU A 19 -4.05 18.53 1.97
C GLU A 19 -3.24 18.34 3.25
N ALA A 20 -2.23 17.47 3.25
CA ALA A 20 -1.36 17.25 4.39
C ALA A 20 -0.65 18.53 4.85
N GLY A 21 -0.08 19.31 3.91
CA GLY A 21 0.54 20.61 4.21
C GLY A 21 -0.44 21.57 4.90
N LYS A 22 -1.67 21.67 4.38
CA LYS A 22 -2.74 22.49 4.98
C LYS A 22 -3.11 22.01 6.39
N LYS A 23 -3.22 20.70 6.62
CA LYS A 23 -3.52 20.15 7.96
C LYS A 23 -2.40 20.40 8.96
N LEU A 24 -1.13 20.34 8.53
CA LEU A 24 0.03 20.66 9.36
C LEU A 24 0.21 22.16 9.58
N GLY A 25 -0.37 23.01 8.72
CA GLY A 25 -0.17 24.45 8.76
C GLY A 25 1.27 24.85 8.45
N GLN A 26 1.94 24.09 7.59
CA GLN A 26 3.33 24.28 7.20
C GLN A 26 3.42 24.54 5.70
N ASP A 27 4.41 25.36 5.31
CA ASP A 27 4.72 25.58 3.89
C ASP A 27 5.33 24.31 3.29
N LEU A 28 4.85 23.92 2.11
CA LEU A 28 5.35 22.75 1.39
C LEU A 28 6.79 22.95 0.89
N ASP A 29 7.23 24.19 0.71
CA ASP A 29 8.59 24.53 0.30
C ASP A 29 9.55 24.69 1.49
N LEU A 30 9.06 24.46 2.72
CA LEU A 30 9.88 24.44 3.93
C LEU A 30 11.01 23.41 3.80
N LEU A 31 12.25 23.88 3.80
CA LEU A 31 13.46 23.06 3.85
C LEU A 31 13.79 22.69 5.29
N PHE A 32 13.98 21.39 5.54
CA PHE A 32 14.36 20.89 6.85
C PHE A 32 15.23 19.63 6.76
N SER A 33 15.89 19.29 7.86
CA SER A 33 16.56 18.01 8.09
C SER A 33 16.04 17.39 9.39
N LEU A 34 15.90 16.07 9.41
CA LEU A 34 15.48 15.34 10.62
C LEU A 34 16.69 14.69 11.26
N HIS A 35 16.93 15.00 12.53
CA HIS A 35 17.99 14.42 13.35
C HIS A 35 17.37 13.58 14.47
N THR A 36 17.93 12.39 14.71
CA THR A 36 17.56 11.55 15.85
C THR A 36 18.54 11.84 16.98
N ASP A 37 18.26 12.89 17.74
CA ASP A 37 19.08 13.27 18.88
C ASP A 37 18.43 12.74 20.18
N ASN A 38 19.26 12.43 21.18
CA ASN A 38 18.83 12.27 22.57
C ASN A 38 18.24 13.59 23.08
N GLU A 39 17.50 13.56 24.19
CA GLU A 39 17.00 14.78 24.86
C GLU A 39 18.13 15.77 25.20
N ASP A 40 19.37 15.27 25.34
CA ASP A 40 20.59 16.04 25.59
C ASP A 40 21.31 16.54 24.32
N GLY A 41 20.73 16.35 23.13
CA GLY A 41 21.30 16.79 21.84
C GLY A 41 22.44 15.94 21.29
N THR A 42 22.70 14.77 21.87
CA THR A 42 23.71 13.81 21.37
C THR A 42 23.08 12.82 20.38
N PRO A 43 23.74 12.44 19.28
CA PRO A 43 23.17 11.50 18.31
C PRO A 43 22.96 10.12 18.95
N LEU A 44 21.80 9.50 18.70
CA LEU A 44 21.49 8.13 19.13
C LEU A 44 22.47 7.14 18.47
N GLY A 45 23.50 6.75 19.22
CA GLY A 45 24.50 5.75 18.81
C GLY A 45 23.84 4.39 18.60
N GLY A 46 23.50 4.08 17.35
CA GLY A 46 22.84 2.83 16.95
C GLY A 46 21.67 3.00 15.98
N SER A 47 21.43 4.19 15.41
CA SER A 47 20.30 4.36 14.51
C SER A 47 20.51 3.66 13.16
N LEU A 48 19.52 2.88 12.77
CA LEU A 48 19.17 2.73 11.36
C LEU A 48 19.19 4.14 10.74
N PRO A 49 19.69 4.32 9.49
CA PRO A 49 19.84 5.64 8.90
C PRO A 49 18.54 6.43 9.05
N PRO A 50 18.62 7.74 9.35
CA PRO A 50 17.43 8.56 9.55
C PRO A 50 16.47 8.32 8.38
N PRO A 51 15.15 8.28 8.63
CA PRO A 51 14.18 7.88 7.61
C PRO A 51 14.19 8.79 6.36
N PHE A 52 14.86 9.93 6.44
CA PHE A 52 15.02 10.95 5.43
C PHE A 52 16.52 11.10 5.11
N ILE A 53 16.91 10.93 3.85
CA ILE A 53 18.29 11.19 3.42
C ILE A 53 18.44 12.70 3.20
N GLY A 54 19.06 13.40 4.16
CA GLY A 54 19.53 14.78 3.98
C GLY A 54 18.46 15.88 4.05
N LEU A 55 18.87 17.11 3.72
CA LEU A 55 17.99 18.29 3.60
C LEU A 55 16.95 18.05 2.50
N CYS A 56 15.67 18.19 2.81
CA CYS A 56 14.60 18.09 1.83
C CYS A 56 13.45 19.06 2.13
N THR A 57 12.62 19.33 1.13
CA THR A 57 11.39 20.12 1.28
C THR A 57 10.29 19.28 1.94
N LEU A 58 9.35 19.91 2.63
CA LEU A 58 8.16 19.25 3.17
C LEU A 58 7.34 18.53 2.09
N ARG A 59 7.19 19.11 0.90
CA ARG A 59 6.55 18.46 -0.25
C ARG A 59 7.17 17.10 -0.54
N PHE A 60 8.49 17.08 -0.72
CA PHE A 60 9.24 15.87 -1.01
C PHE A 60 9.06 14.82 0.10
N ALA A 61 9.11 15.24 1.37
CA ALA A 61 8.93 14.35 2.49
C ALA A 61 7.54 13.70 2.54
N LEU A 62 6.49 14.52 2.37
CA LEU A 62 5.09 14.07 2.32
C LEU A 62 4.80 13.18 1.12
N ALA A 63 5.41 13.45 -0.03
CA ALA A 63 5.24 12.68 -1.25
C ALA A 63 5.93 11.31 -1.20
N ARG A 64 7.14 11.24 -0.64
CA ARG A 64 8.05 10.09 -0.81
C ARG A 64 8.27 9.23 0.42
N TYR A 65 8.10 9.79 1.62
CA TYR A 65 8.58 9.13 2.84
C TYR A 65 7.50 8.76 3.84
N VAL A 66 6.32 9.39 3.78
CA VAL A 66 5.23 9.12 4.73
C VAL A 66 3.95 8.66 4.05
N ASP A 67 3.27 7.72 4.68
CA ASP A 67 2.02 7.14 4.22
C ASP A 67 0.85 7.92 4.81
N LEU A 68 0.20 8.70 3.94
CA LEU A 68 -0.92 9.58 4.29
C LEU A 68 -2.28 8.89 4.07
N SER A 69 -2.30 7.79 3.31
CA SER A 69 -3.53 7.14 2.82
C SER A 69 -3.99 5.99 3.70
N ASN A 70 -3.06 5.33 4.40
CA ASN A 70 -3.40 4.23 5.28
C ASN A 70 -3.97 4.69 6.63
N SER A 71 -4.71 3.81 7.28
CA SER A 71 -5.23 4.06 8.62
C SER A 71 -4.11 4.21 9.65
N PRO A 72 -4.18 5.23 10.52
CA PRO A 72 -3.14 5.46 11.52
C PRO A 72 -3.07 4.30 12.52
N HIS A 73 -1.85 3.92 12.88
CA HIS A 73 -1.64 2.96 13.95
C HIS A 73 -2.02 3.57 15.30
N LYS A 74 -2.23 2.71 16.29
CA LYS A 74 -2.58 3.14 17.65
C LYS A 74 -1.58 4.14 18.24
N ALA A 75 -0.28 3.98 17.97
CA ALA A 75 0.76 4.91 18.41
C ALA A 75 0.58 6.32 17.82
N ALA A 76 0.15 6.42 16.56
CA ALA A 76 -0.14 7.70 15.92
C ALA A 76 -1.32 8.42 16.58
N LEU A 77 -2.36 7.68 16.99
CA LEU A 77 -3.50 8.25 17.73
C LEU A 77 -3.08 8.79 19.11
N VAL A 78 -2.17 8.08 19.80
CA VAL A 78 -1.60 8.56 21.08
C VAL A 78 -0.80 9.84 20.87
N ALA A 79 0.06 9.87 19.84
CA ALA A 79 0.86 11.05 19.51
C ALA A 79 -0.01 12.24 19.11
N LEU A 80 -1.08 12.03 18.34
CA LEU A 80 -2.06 13.08 18.02
C LEU A 80 -2.72 13.61 19.29
N ALA A 81 -3.20 12.74 20.18
CA ALA A 81 -3.86 13.13 21.42
C ALA A 81 -2.98 14.04 22.31
N ALA A 82 -1.66 13.80 22.33
CA ALA A 82 -0.70 14.60 23.10
C ALA A 82 -0.50 16.03 22.55
N HIS A 83 -0.80 16.25 21.26
CA HIS A 83 -0.65 17.53 20.58
C HIS A 83 -1.98 18.10 20.08
N THR A 84 -3.07 17.78 20.79
CA THR A 84 -4.42 18.27 20.52
C THR A 84 -4.78 19.35 21.54
N SER A 85 -5.13 20.55 21.08
CA SER A 85 -5.43 21.67 21.98
C SER A 85 -6.85 21.68 22.52
N GLU A 86 -7.82 21.13 21.77
CA GLU A 86 -9.22 21.01 22.22
C GLU A 86 -9.36 19.79 23.15
N PRO A 87 -9.78 19.97 24.42
CA PRO A 87 -9.86 18.87 25.39
C PRO A 87 -10.79 17.74 24.94
N SER A 88 -11.92 18.07 24.31
CA SER A 88 -12.90 17.08 23.85
C SER A 88 -12.36 16.19 22.73
N GLU A 89 -11.61 16.77 21.79
CA GLU A 89 -10.88 16.02 20.74
C GLU A 89 -9.76 15.17 21.34
N ALA A 90 -8.98 15.73 22.27
CA ALA A 90 -7.87 15.04 22.90
C ALA A 90 -8.36 13.80 23.68
N ASP A 91 -9.42 13.94 24.46
CA ASP A 91 -10.01 12.83 25.22
C ASP A 91 -10.63 11.78 24.30
N ARG A 92 -11.22 12.21 23.17
CA ARG A 92 -11.71 11.28 22.14
C ARG A 92 -10.58 10.44 21.56
N LEU A 93 -9.45 11.06 21.20
CA LEU A 93 -8.26 10.36 20.71
C LEU A 93 -7.64 9.44 21.77
N LYS A 94 -7.62 9.83 23.04
CA LYS A 94 -7.21 8.96 24.16
C LYS A 94 -8.11 7.75 24.31
N VAL A 95 -9.44 7.92 24.19
CA VAL A 95 -10.39 6.79 24.24
C VAL A 95 -10.13 5.83 23.09
N LEU A 96 -10.02 6.32 21.84
CA LEU A 96 -9.73 5.51 20.65
C LEU A 96 -8.38 4.77 20.75
N SER A 97 -7.41 5.35 21.47
CA SER A 97 -6.10 4.76 21.71
C SER A 97 -5.98 4.01 23.05
N SER A 98 -7.07 3.84 23.79
CA SER A 98 -7.08 3.07 25.05
C SER A 98 -7.35 1.57 24.79
N PRO A 99 -7.11 0.69 25.78
CA PRO A 99 -7.59 -0.70 25.71
C PRO A 99 -9.13 -0.79 25.68
N GLN A 100 -9.81 0.13 26.36
CA GLN A 100 -11.28 0.15 26.49
C GLN A 100 -11.96 0.55 25.18
N GLY A 101 -11.35 1.46 24.41
CA GLY A 101 -11.84 1.89 23.10
C GLY A 101 -11.41 1.00 21.92
N LYS A 102 -10.86 -0.21 22.17
CA LYS A 102 -10.34 -1.09 21.10
C LYS A 102 -11.40 -1.43 20.06
N ASP A 103 -12.61 -1.77 20.49
CA ASP A 103 -13.70 -2.15 19.58
C ASP A 103 -14.22 -0.97 18.78
N GLU A 104 -14.28 0.20 19.40
CA GLU A 104 -14.66 1.44 18.74
C GLU A 104 -13.61 1.87 17.72
N CYS A 105 -12.33 1.84 18.08
CA CYS A 105 -11.21 2.11 17.18
C CYS A 105 -11.21 1.13 16.00
N SER A 106 -11.45 -0.16 16.26
CA SER A 106 -11.60 -1.16 15.21
C SER A 106 -12.75 -0.82 14.25
N LYS A 107 -13.91 -0.37 14.73
CA LYS A 107 -15.04 0.00 13.85
C LYS A 107 -14.81 1.33 13.11
N TRP A 108 -14.37 2.34 13.85
CA TRP A 108 -14.28 3.72 13.38
C TRP A 108 -13.03 3.98 12.55
N VAL A 109 -11.87 3.47 12.95
CA VAL A 109 -10.62 3.62 12.18
C VAL A 109 -10.52 2.51 11.13
N VAL A 110 -10.42 1.25 11.59
CA VAL A 110 -10.06 0.12 10.72
C VAL A 110 -11.22 -0.32 9.81
N GLY A 111 -12.41 -0.51 10.38
CA GLY A 111 -13.60 -1.00 9.66
C GLY A 111 -14.14 0.01 8.66
N SER A 112 -13.95 1.31 8.94
CA SER A 112 -14.26 2.38 7.99
C SER A 112 -13.11 2.72 7.05
N GLN A 113 -11.93 2.11 7.26
CA GLN A 113 -10.68 2.35 6.53
C GLN A 113 -10.23 3.82 6.53
N ARG A 114 -10.52 4.59 7.59
CA ARG A 114 -10.20 6.02 7.63
C ARG A 114 -8.70 6.24 7.45
N SER A 115 -8.31 7.09 6.50
CA SER A 115 -6.92 7.49 6.27
C SER A 115 -6.41 8.40 7.40
N LEU A 116 -5.09 8.55 7.50
CA LEU A 116 -4.48 9.48 8.46
C LEU A 116 -5.02 10.91 8.28
N LEU A 117 -5.17 11.38 7.04
CA LEU A 117 -5.67 12.74 6.77
C LEU A 117 -7.14 12.90 7.15
N GLU A 118 -7.98 11.90 6.94
CA GLU A 118 -9.38 11.92 7.39
C GLU A 118 -9.48 11.95 8.91
N VAL A 119 -8.62 11.20 9.62
CA VAL A 119 -8.55 11.26 11.08
C VAL A 119 -8.12 12.66 11.53
N MET A 120 -7.08 13.24 10.92
CA MET A 120 -6.65 14.61 11.22
C MET A 120 -7.70 15.67 10.84
N ALA A 121 -8.57 15.38 9.87
CA ALA A 121 -9.67 16.27 9.50
C ALA A 121 -10.80 16.26 10.55
N GLU A 122 -11.04 15.12 11.20
CA GLU A 122 -12.02 14.99 12.29
C GLU A 122 -11.52 15.66 13.60
N PHE A 123 -10.20 15.74 13.79
CA PHE A 123 -9.56 16.35 14.95
C PHE A 123 -8.75 17.59 14.54
N PRO A 124 -9.39 18.69 14.11
CA PRO A 124 -8.70 19.86 13.55
C PRO A 124 -7.75 20.57 14.54
N SER A 125 -7.93 20.37 15.84
CA SER A 125 -7.05 20.93 16.87
C SER A 125 -5.79 20.08 17.13
N ALA A 126 -5.72 18.87 16.54
CA ALA A 126 -4.53 18.02 16.58
C ALA A 126 -3.43 18.58 15.66
N LYS A 127 -2.51 19.33 16.23
CA LYS A 127 -1.42 20.04 15.53
C LYS A 127 -0.06 19.56 16.05
N PRO A 128 0.35 18.31 15.73
CA PRO A 128 1.66 17.82 16.13
C PRO A 128 2.78 18.64 15.47
N PRO A 129 3.89 18.92 16.18
CA PRO A 129 5.08 19.48 15.57
C PRO A 129 5.58 18.58 14.43
N LEU A 130 6.23 19.16 13.40
CA LEU A 130 6.64 18.42 12.21
C LEU A 130 7.52 17.20 12.53
N GLY A 131 8.46 17.33 13.47
CA GLY A 131 9.31 16.21 13.89
C GLY A 131 8.49 15.05 14.51
N VAL A 132 7.49 15.37 15.33
CA VAL A 132 6.59 14.36 15.92
C VAL A 132 5.70 13.74 14.85
N PHE A 133 5.23 14.54 13.90
CA PHE A 133 4.42 14.04 12.79
C PHE A 133 5.18 12.99 11.99
N LEU A 134 6.41 13.29 11.58
CA LEU A 134 7.24 12.40 10.77
C LEU A 134 7.76 11.17 11.55
N ALA A 135 7.97 11.29 12.86
CA ALA A 135 8.52 10.21 13.67
C ALA A 135 7.48 9.27 14.28
N ALA A 136 6.29 9.77 14.64
CA ALA A 136 5.34 9.03 15.46
C ALA A 136 3.91 9.00 14.90
N VAL A 137 3.51 9.95 14.05
CA VAL A 137 2.14 10.06 13.53
C VAL A 137 2.01 9.42 12.15
N ALA A 138 2.89 9.78 11.22
CA ALA A 138 2.81 9.36 9.84
C ALA A 138 3.77 8.17 9.59
N PRO A 139 3.25 6.94 9.41
CA PRO A 139 4.09 5.78 9.17
C PRO A 139 4.84 5.92 7.84
N HIS A 140 5.98 5.27 7.70
CA HIS A 140 6.76 5.37 6.46
C HIS A 140 6.10 4.62 5.30
N ILE A 141 6.20 5.20 4.09
CA ILE A 141 5.80 4.52 2.86
C ILE A 141 6.60 3.23 2.74
N GLN A 142 5.91 2.10 2.90
CA GLN A 142 6.52 0.79 2.69
C GLN A 142 6.65 0.48 1.19
N PRO A 143 7.73 -0.19 0.76
CA PRO A 143 7.78 -0.86 -0.54
C PRO A 143 6.52 -1.71 -0.78
N ARG A 144 5.87 -1.56 -1.94
CA ARG A 144 4.80 -2.46 -2.36
C ARG A 144 5.39 -3.51 -3.29
N TYR A 145 5.12 -4.77 -2.96
CA TYR A 145 5.56 -5.92 -3.74
C TYR A 145 4.49 -6.28 -4.74
N TYR A 146 4.84 -6.25 -6.02
CA TYR A 146 3.98 -6.76 -7.08
C TYR A 146 4.55 -8.07 -7.62
N SER A 147 3.72 -9.11 -7.62
CA SER A 147 3.79 -10.15 -8.66
C SER A 147 3.26 -9.52 -9.93
N ILE A 148 3.90 -9.71 -11.08
CA ILE A 148 3.47 -9.10 -12.35
C ILE A 148 2.12 -9.70 -12.75
N SER A 149 1.03 -9.06 -12.35
CA SER A 149 -0.36 -9.27 -12.78
C SER A 149 -1.27 -8.36 -11.95
N SER A 150 -2.08 -7.51 -12.59
CA SER A 150 -2.89 -6.50 -11.90
C SER A 150 -4.40 -6.70 -12.11
N SER A 151 -5.18 -6.46 -11.07
CA SER A 151 -6.55 -5.93 -11.20
C SER A 151 -6.90 -5.05 -9.97
N PRO A 152 -7.61 -3.92 -10.14
CA PRO A 152 -8.13 -3.13 -9.03
C PRO A 152 -9.56 -3.58 -8.66
N SER A 153 -9.80 -3.88 -7.37
CA SER A 153 -11.14 -4.13 -6.85
C SER A 153 -11.62 -2.95 -6.00
N PRO A 154 -12.89 -2.50 -6.15
CA PRO A 154 -13.47 -1.46 -5.31
C PRO A 154 -13.71 -1.94 -3.87
N THR A 155 -13.56 -1.04 -2.90
CA THR A 155 -13.73 -1.31 -1.47
C THR A 155 -15.21 -1.28 -1.05
N PRO A 156 -15.62 -2.08 -0.04
CA PRO A 156 -17.03 -2.19 0.39
C PRO A 156 -17.61 -0.94 1.08
N THR A 157 -16.79 0.06 1.40
CA THR A 157 -17.15 1.17 2.30
C THR A 157 -17.71 2.40 1.58
N GLY A 158 -17.83 2.36 0.24
CA GLY A 158 -18.30 3.49 -0.58
C GLY A 158 -17.30 4.65 -0.69
N ARG A 159 -16.20 4.63 0.08
CA ARG A 159 -15.08 5.57 -0.04
C ARG A 159 -14.14 5.12 -1.17
N ILE A 160 -13.75 6.05 -2.02
CA ILE A 160 -12.80 5.78 -3.11
C ILE A 160 -11.39 6.08 -2.58
N HIS A 161 -10.69 5.05 -2.07
CA HIS A 161 -9.28 5.17 -1.74
C HIS A 161 -8.42 4.82 -2.95
N LYS A 162 -7.49 5.72 -3.26
CA LYS A 162 -6.51 5.53 -4.33
C LYS A 162 -5.25 4.93 -3.71
N GLY A 163 -4.96 3.67 -4.00
CA GLY A 163 -3.72 3.05 -3.55
C GLY A 163 -2.52 3.79 -4.14
N VAL A 164 -1.54 4.17 -3.30
CA VAL A 164 -0.39 5.02 -3.69
C VAL A 164 0.29 4.48 -4.95
N CYS A 165 0.73 3.22 -4.93
CA CYS A 165 1.48 2.65 -6.05
C CYS A 165 0.64 2.29 -7.27
N SER A 166 -0.58 1.76 -7.11
CA SER A 166 -1.45 1.45 -8.25
C SER A 166 -1.95 2.71 -8.96
N THR A 167 -2.20 3.78 -8.21
CA THR A 167 -2.61 5.08 -8.76
C THR A 167 -1.47 5.77 -9.48
N TRP A 168 -0.26 5.75 -8.89
CA TRP A 168 0.94 6.24 -9.55
C TRP A 168 1.18 5.49 -10.88
N MET A 169 1.11 4.15 -10.89
CA MET A 169 1.28 3.35 -12.11
C MET A 169 0.21 3.64 -13.17
N LYS A 170 -1.06 3.82 -12.76
CA LYS A 170 -2.16 4.16 -13.68
C LYS A 170 -1.92 5.51 -14.38
N ASN A 171 -1.33 6.46 -13.67
CA ASN A 171 -1.13 7.82 -14.17
C ASN A 171 0.29 8.05 -14.74
N ALA A 172 1.14 7.02 -14.72
CA ALA A 172 2.51 7.11 -15.19
C ALA A 172 2.56 7.40 -16.70
N ILE A 173 3.36 8.38 -17.09
CA ILE A 173 3.56 8.77 -18.49
C ILE A 173 4.71 7.94 -19.05
N PRO A 174 4.47 7.10 -20.08
CA PRO A 174 5.50 6.27 -20.68
C PRO A 174 6.44 7.10 -21.57
N LEU A 175 7.68 6.62 -21.72
CA LEU A 175 8.75 7.32 -22.47
C LEU A 175 8.39 7.57 -23.93
N GLU A 176 7.59 6.68 -24.54
CA GLU A 176 7.13 6.82 -25.93
C GLU A 176 6.18 8.02 -26.11
N LYS A 177 5.60 8.55 -25.02
CA LYS A 177 4.65 9.67 -25.06
C LYS A 177 5.25 11.01 -24.65
N SER A 178 6.32 11.05 -23.86
CA SER A 178 6.92 12.30 -23.37
C SER A 178 8.38 12.10 -23.00
N CYS A 179 9.21 13.12 -23.24
CA CYS A 179 10.57 13.20 -22.70
C CYS A 179 10.59 13.41 -21.17
N ASP A 180 9.52 14.00 -20.61
CA ASP A 180 9.27 14.08 -19.17
C ASP A 180 8.44 12.88 -18.72
N CYS A 181 8.96 11.68 -18.95
CA CYS A 181 8.27 10.44 -18.59
C CYS A 181 8.32 10.18 -17.08
N SER A 182 7.30 9.49 -16.56
CA SER A 182 7.31 9.03 -15.18
C SER A 182 8.32 7.92 -15.00
N TRP A 183 9.13 8.00 -13.95
CA TRP A 183 10.09 6.97 -13.59
C TRP A 183 9.95 6.62 -12.11
N ALA A 184 10.19 5.35 -11.77
CA ALA A 184 10.26 4.90 -10.38
C ALA A 184 11.50 4.02 -10.18
N PRO A 185 12.19 4.16 -9.04
CA PRO A 185 13.19 3.20 -8.61
C PRO A 185 12.57 1.80 -8.51
N VAL A 186 13.19 0.85 -9.20
CA VAL A 186 12.78 -0.56 -9.18
C VAL A 186 13.89 -1.44 -8.66
N PHE A 187 13.54 -2.34 -7.75
CA PHE A 187 14.47 -3.31 -7.21
C PHE A 187 13.89 -4.70 -7.29
N ILE A 188 14.74 -5.65 -7.66
CA ILE A 188 14.36 -7.03 -7.89
C ILE A 188 14.69 -7.84 -6.64
N ARG A 189 13.65 -8.42 -6.04
CA ARG A 189 13.84 -9.45 -5.01
C ARG A 189 13.70 -10.82 -5.65
N THR A 190 14.66 -11.70 -5.38
CA THR A 190 14.60 -13.10 -5.80
C THR A 190 13.48 -13.82 -5.04
N SER A 191 12.55 -14.43 -5.79
CA SER A 191 11.51 -15.30 -5.25
C SER A 191 11.91 -16.77 -5.36
N ASN A 192 11.40 -17.59 -4.43
CA ASN A 192 11.46 -19.05 -4.53
C ASN A 192 10.37 -19.61 -5.45
N PHE A 193 9.43 -18.76 -5.91
CA PHE A 193 8.43 -19.13 -6.90
C PHE A 193 9.10 -19.32 -8.27
N LYS A 194 9.24 -20.57 -8.68
CA LYS A 194 9.82 -20.98 -9.95
C LYS A 194 8.85 -21.94 -10.61
N LEU A 195 8.79 -21.91 -11.94
CA LEU A 195 8.17 -23.02 -12.68
C LEU A 195 8.94 -24.31 -12.35
N PRO A 196 8.24 -25.47 -12.36
CA PRO A 196 8.91 -26.75 -12.26
C PRO A 196 10.02 -26.88 -13.31
N ALA A 197 11.11 -27.57 -12.97
CA ALA A 197 12.24 -27.76 -13.88
C ALA A 197 11.83 -28.63 -15.09
N ASP A 198 10.86 -29.51 -14.90
CA ASP A 198 10.22 -30.30 -15.93
C ASP A 198 8.98 -29.55 -16.45
N HIS A 199 9.01 -29.21 -17.74
CA HIS A 199 7.96 -28.45 -18.40
C HIS A 199 6.72 -29.29 -18.74
N SER A 200 6.78 -30.62 -18.53
CA SER A 200 5.61 -31.50 -18.66
C SER A 200 4.67 -31.42 -17.45
N ILE A 201 5.11 -30.78 -16.35
CA ILE A 201 4.33 -30.60 -15.12
C ILE A 201 3.32 -29.45 -15.29
N PRO A 202 2.01 -29.71 -15.22
CA PRO A 202 0.96 -28.71 -15.36
C PRO A 202 1.04 -27.60 -14.32
N THR A 203 0.76 -26.36 -14.75
CA THR A 203 0.76 -25.15 -13.92
C THR A 203 -0.58 -24.43 -14.07
N ILE A 204 -1.15 -23.93 -12.96
CA ILE A 204 -2.45 -23.24 -12.93
C ILE A 204 -2.23 -21.72 -12.91
N MET A 205 -2.93 -20.97 -13.76
CA MET A 205 -2.81 -19.50 -13.90
C MET A 205 -4.18 -18.83 -14.12
N ASP A 206 -4.30 -17.56 -13.73
CA ASP A 206 -5.55 -16.78 -13.78
C ASP A 206 -5.88 -16.25 -15.19
N PHE A 207 -7.18 -16.13 -15.50
CA PHE A 207 -7.70 -15.70 -16.81
C PHE A 207 -7.80 -14.16 -16.94
N ILE A 208 -6.69 -13.46 -16.71
CA ILE A 208 -6.57 -12.00 -16.85
C ILE A 208 -5.88 -11.57 -18.16
N TYR A 209 -5.38 -12.54 -18.93
CA TYR A 209 -4.73 -12.39 -20.23
C TYR A 209 -5.45 -13.27 -21.25
N GLU A 210 -6.74 -13.01 -21.45
CA GLU A 210 -7.64 -13.88 -22.22
C GLU A 210 -7.09 -14.20 -23.61
N ASP A 211 -6.70 -13.18 -24.36
CA ASP A 211 -6.21 -13.32 -25.73
C ASP A 211 -4.89 -14.10 -25.78
N GLU A 212 -3.95 -13.78 -24.87
CA GLU A 212 -2.66 -14.46 -24.80
C GLU A 212 -2.79 -15.92 -24.34
N LEU A 213 -3.67 -16.20 -23.36
CA LEU A 213 -3.91 -17.56 -22.86
C LEU A 213 -4.58 -18.43 -23.92
N LYS A 214 -5.56 -17.88 -24.66
CA LYS A 214 -6.15 -18.58 -25.80
C LYS A 214 -5.11 -18.86 -26.88
N HIS A 215 -4.28 -17.87 -27.20
CA HIS A 215 -3.19 -18.04 -28.15
C HIS A 215 -2.19 -19.12 -27.72
N PHE A 216 -1.86 -19.23 -26.43
CA PHE A 216 -0.99 -20.29 -25.92
C PHE A 216 -1.62 -21.69 -26.00
N VAL A 217 -2.93 -21.81 -25.86
CA VAL A 217 -3.64 -23.08 -26.14
C VAL A 217 -3.52 -23.43 -27.62
N GLU A 218 -3.77 -22.47 -28.52
CA GLU A 218 -3.67 -22.68 -29.97
C GLU A 218 -2.27 -23.12 -30.40
N GLN A 219 -1.23 -22.55 -29.79
CA GLN A 219 0.17 -22.91 -30.06
C GLN A 219 0.61 -24.22 -29.37
N GLY A 220 -0.26 -24.84 -28.56
CA GLY A 220 0.07 -26.03 -27.77
C GLY A 220 1.06 -25.77 -26.63
N ALA A 221 1.34 -24.50 -26.31
CA ALA A 221 2.16 -24.11 -25.16
C ALA A 221 1.42 -24.31 -23.83
N LEU A 222 0.09 -24.19 -23.85
CA LEU A 222 -0.78 -24.57 -22.74
C LEU A 222 -1.54 -25.84 -23.14
N SER A 223 -1.36 -26.92 -22.38
CA SER A 223 -2.02 -28.21 -22.65
C SER A 223 -3.52 -28.16 -22.43
N GLU A 224 -3.98 -27.38 -21.45
CA GLU A 224 -5.41 -27.21 -21.18
C GLU A 224 -5.67 -25.89 -20.43
N LEU A 225 -6.73 -25.16 -20.82
CA LEU A 225 -7.20 -23.96 -20.15
C LEU A 225 -8.54 -24.22 -19.46
N ILE A 226 -8.58 -24.06 -18.14
CA ILE A 226 -9.79 -24.23 -17.34
C ILE A 226 -10.05 -22.93 -16.57
N VAL A 227 -11.21 -22.32 -16.81
CA VAL A 227 -11.59 -21.04 -16.20
C VAL A 227 -12.80 -21.24 -15.30
N ALA A 228 -12.80 -20.61 -14.14
CA ALA A 228 -13.93 -20.58 -13.21
C ALA A 228 -14.48 -19.15 -13.13
N PHE A 229 -15.69 -18.94 -13.65
CA PHE A 229 -16.33 -17.63 -13.63
C PHE A 229 -17.22 -17.49 -12.40
N SER A 230 -16.66 -16.95 -11.31
CA SER A 230 -17.36 -16.85 -10.01
C SER A 230 -18.66 -16.02 -9.98
N ARG A 231 -18.96 -15.29 -11.06
CA ARG A 231 -20.12 -14.40 -11.17
C ARG A 231 -21.00 -14.73 -12.38
N GLU A 232 -20.67 -15.76 -13.15
CA GLU A 232 -21.45 -16.15 -14.32
C GLU A 232 -22.38 -17.29 -13.91
N GLY A 233 -23.66 -16.99 -13.78
CA GLY A 233 -24.68 -17.93 -13.33
C GLY A 233 -25.16 -17.70 -11.88
N PRO A 234 -26.11 -18.54 -11.41
CA PRO A 234 -26.76 -18.38 -10.11
C PRO A 234 -25.92 -18.83 -8.93
N GLU A 235 -24.94 -19.72 -9.15
CA GLU A 235 -24.07 -20.27 -8.11
C GLU A 235 -22.63 -19.79 -8.26
N LYS A 236 -21.91 -19.69 -7.14
CA LYS A 236 -20.51 -19.26 -7.16
C LYS A 236 -19.61 -20.40 -7.57
N GLU A 237 -18.97 -20.25 -8.72
CA GLU A 237 -17.97 -21.19 -9.20
C GLU A 237 -16.53 -20.69 -8.96
N TYR A 238 -15.68 -21.50 -8.34
CA TYR A 238 -14.30 -21.15 -8.04
C TYR A 238 -13.33 -22.21 -8.57
N SER A 239 -12.03 -21.87 -8.60
CA SER A 239 -10.99 -22.77 -9.09
C SER A 239 -10.98 -24.13 -8.37
N GLN A 240 -11.26 -24.18 -7.07
CA GLN A 240 -11.35 -25.44 -6.34
C GLN A 240 -12.48 -26.35 -6.83
N HIS A 241 -13.60 -25.81 -7.33
CA HIS A 241 -14.68 -26.63 -7.88
C HIS A 241 -14.23 -27.29 -9.18
N LYS A 242 -13.61 -26.51 -10.08
CA LYS A 242 -13.02 -27.04 -11.32
C LYS A 242 -11.92 -28.08 -11.07
N MET A 243 -11.15 -27.90 -10.00
CA MET A 243 -10.15 -28.90 -9.57
C MET A 243 -10.83 -30.19 -9.07
N MET A 244 -11.93 -30.09 -8.31
CA MET A 244 -12.68 -31.27 -7.87
C MET A 244 -13.29 -32.05 -9.05
N ASP A 245 -13.81 -31.36 -10.06
CA ASP A 245 -14.32 -31.99 -11.29
C ASP A 245 -13.25 -32.82 -12.00
N LYS A 246 -11.97 -32.46 -11.82
CA LYS A 246 -10.81 -33.14 -12.38
C LYS A 246 -9.94 -33.86 -11.34
N ALA A 247 -10.49 -34.15 -10.17
CA ALA A 247 -9.74 -34.72 -9.06
C ALA A 247 -8.98 -36.00 -9.46
N ALA A 248 -9.58 -36.88 -10.26
CA ALA A 248 -8.92 -38.10 -10.73
C ALA A 248 -7.70 -37.82 -11.63
N ASN A 249 -7.82 -36.86 -12.55
CA ASN A 249 -6.73 -36.47 -13.44
C ASN A 249 -5.61 -35.75 -12.69
N LEU A 250 -5.97 -34.87 -11.75
CA LEU A 250 -5.01 -34.19 -10.88
C LEU A 250 -4.30 -35.17 -9.95
N TRP A 251 -5.01 -36.18 -9.44
CA TRP A 251 -4.41 -37.21 -8.60
C TRP A 251 -3.34 -38.00 -9.37
N ASN A 252 -3.67 -38.49 -10.57
CA ASN A 252 -2.74 -39.22 -11.43
C ASN A 252 -1.49 -38.41 -11.83
N LEU A 253 -1.58 -37.09 -11.79
CA LEU A 253 -0.47 -36.19 -12.10
C LEU A 253 0.47 -35.98 -10.91
N ILE A 254 -0.04 -36.13 -9.69
CA ILE A 254 0.68 -35.86 -8.45
C ILE A 254 1.17 -37.16 -7.79
N SER A 255 0.50 -38.30 -8.04
CA SER A 255 0.81 -39.64 -7.50
C SER A 255 1.69 -40.46 -8.44
#